data_AF-H8KV70-F1
#
_entry.id   AF-H8KV70-F1
#
_cell.length_a   1.000
_cell.length_b   1.000
_cell.length_c   1.000
_cell.angle_alpha   90.00
_cell.angle_beta   90.00
_cell.angle_gamma   90.00
#
_symmetry.space_group_name_H-M   'P 1'
#
loop_
_entity.id
_entity.type
_entity.pdbx_description
1 polymer ?
#
loop_
_entity_poly.entity_id
_entity_poly.type
_entity_poly.pdbx_seq_one_letter_code
_entity_poly.pdbx_strand_id
1 'polypeptide(L)' 'MKKGLLLHIACMLIASAGFAQTATSLTVQDTRNTNPLPETFQKTVRYDFKRTDDIGVPGALSYSGLMTLA' A
#
# COMPACT_ATOMS: atom_id res chain seq x y z
N MET A 1 10.47 -44.14 13.99
CA MET A 1 10.95 -43.09 13.05
C MET A 1 9.87 -42.59 12.08
N LYS A 2 8.98 -43.44 11.54
CA LYS A 2 7.99 -43.02 10.52
C LYS A 2 6.85 -42.12 11.03
N LYS A 3 6.44 -42.26 12.30
CA LYS A 3 5.34 -41.47 12.91
C LYS A 3 5.68 -39.98 13.07
N GLY A 4 6.91 -39.66 13.47
CA GLY A 4 7.37 -38.27 13.62
C GLY A 4 7.55 -37.55 12.29
N LEU A 5 7.92 -38.28 11.23
CA LEU A 5 8.02 -37.77 9.88
C LEU A 5 6.64 -37.40 9.31
N LEU A 6 5.63 -38.25 9.52
CA LEU A 6 4.25 -37.97 9.10
C LEU A 6 3.69 -36.73 9.80
N LEU A 7 3.98 -36.54 11.09
CA LEU A 7 3.57 -35.35 11.84
C LEU A 7 4.21 -34.07 11.28
N HIS A 8 5.50 -34.10 10.96
CA HIS A 8 6.18 -32.95 10.37
C HIS A 8 5.61 -32.56 9.00
N ILE A 9 5.32 -33.56 8.15
CA ILE A 9 4.72 -33.32 6.84
C ILE A 9 3.33 -32.69 7.01
N ALA A 10 2.52 -33.18 7.95
CA ALA A 10 1.21 -32.60 8.23
C ALA A 10 1.31 -31.14 8.72
N CYS A 11 2.26 -30.83 9.60
CA CYS A 11 2.47 -29.46 10.08
C CYS A 11 2.90 -28.50 8.95
N MET A 12 3.78 -28.94 8.06
CA MET A 12 4.22 -28.13 6.91
C MET A 12 3.07 -27.85 5.93
N LEU A 13 2.20 -28.83 5.70
CA LEU A 13 1.04 -28.66 4.82
C LEU A 13 0.05 -27.60 5.38
N ILE A 14 -0.20 -27.60 6.69
CA ILE A 14 -1.07 -26.62 7.34
C ILE A 14 -0.46 -25.21 7.30
N ALA A 15 0.86 -25.10 7.53
CA ALA A 15 1.58 -23.82 7.48
C ALA A 15 1.63 -23.20 6.07
N SER A 16 1.42 -24.00 5.02
CA SER A 16 1.38 -23.54 3.63
C SER A 16 0.00 -23.04 3.16
N ALA A 17 -1.02 -23.08 4.02
CA ALA A 17 -2.34 -22.55 3.70
C ALA A 17 -2.30 -21.01 3.62
N GLY A 18 -2.16 -20.49 2.40
CA GLY A 18 -2.32 -19.07 2.11
C GLY A 18 -3.80 -18.70 2.04
N PHE A 19 -4.26 -17.86 2.97
CA PHE A 19 -5.59 -17.27 2.88
C PHE A 19 -5.51 -16.01 1.99
N ALA A 20 -6.23 -16.01 0.88
CA ALA A 20 -6.47 -14.79 0.12
C ALA A 20 -7.58 -13.97 0.80
N GLN A 21 -7.51 -12.65 0.71
CA GLN A 21 -8.59 -11.79 1.15
C GLN A 21 -9.82 -12.01 0.26
N THR A 22 -10.88 -12.60 0.80
CA THR A 22 -12.20 -12.65 0.15
C THR A 22 -12.94 -11.35 0.47
N ALA A 23 -12.80 -10.34 -0.40
CA ALA A 23 -13.53 -9.08 -0.29
C ALA A 23 -14.78 -9.11 -1.19
N THR A 24 -15.95 -8.74 -0.66
CA THR A 24 -17.20 -8.63 -1.43
C THR A 24 -17.22 -7.42 -2.36
N SER A 25 -16.41 -6.40 -2.07
CA SER A 25 -16.20 -5.24 -2.93
C SER A 25 -14.79 -4.68 -2.77
N LEU A 26 -14.29 -4.06 -3.84
CA LEU A 26 -13.08 -3.27 -3.83
C LEU A 26 -13.46 -1.81 -4.09
N THR A 27 -13.05 -0.91 -3.20
CA THR A 27 -13.21 0.53 -3.41
C THR A 27 -11.84 1.16 -3.62
N VAL A 28 -11.63 1.78 -4.78
CA VAL A 28 -10.43 2.56 -5.07
C VAL A 28 -10.75 4.01 -4.77
N GLN A 29 -10.06 4.59 -3.79
CA GLN A 29 -10.17 6.01 -3.50
C GLN A 29 -9.18 6.78 -4.38
N ASP A 30 -9.72 7.54 -5.33
CA ASP A 30 -8.92 8.46 -6.12
C ASP A 30 -8.53 9.68 -5.26
N THR A 31 -7.22 9.87 -5.08
CA THR A 31 -6.66 11.00 -4.30
C THR A 31 -5.83 11.94 -5.17
N ARG A 32 -5.90 11.82 -6.51
CA ARG A 32 -5.07 12.63 -7.42
C ARG A 32 -5.37 14.12 -7.34
N ASN A 33 -6.57 14.47 -6.86
CA ASN A 33 -7.10 15.81 -6.72
C ASN A 33 -7.25 16.27 -5.26
N THR A 34 -6.61 15.58 -4.32
CA THR A 34 -6.62 15.98 -2.90
C THR A 34 -5.19 16.15 -2.41
N ASN A 35 -4.89 17.32 -1.88
CA ASN A 35 -3.59 17.63 -1.31
C ASN A 35 -3.75 17.98 0.18
N PRO A 36 -3.72 16.98 1.08
CA PRO A 36 -3.87 17.22 2.51
C PRO A 36 -2.70 18.06 3.03
N LEU A 37 -2.96 18.84 4.08
CA LEU A 37 -1.91 19.59 4.76
C LEU A 37 -0.86 18.64 5.36
N PRO A 38 0.39 19.12 5.55
CA PRO A 38 1.41 18.35 6.25
C PRO A 38 0.89 17.81 7.59
N GLU A 39 0.96 16.50 7.77
CA GLU A 39 0.66 15.84 9.04
C GLU A 39 1.94 15.74 9.88
N THR A 40 1.83 15.39 11.16
CA THR A 40 3.01 15.05 11.98
C THR A 40 3.67 13.80 11.42
N PHE A 41 4.75 13.99 10.66
CA PHE A 41 5.58 12.91 10.15
C PHE A 41 6.54 12.41 11.23
N GLN A 42 6.83 11.11 11.25
CA GLN A 42 7.85 10.51 12.10
C GLN A 42 8.79 9.63 11.26
N LYS A 43 9.90 10.20 10.79
CA LYS A 43 10.95 9.49 10.04
C LYS A 43 10.39 8.76 8.82
N THR A 44 9.68 9.49 7.98
CA THR A 44 8.97 8.96 6.81
C THR A 44 9.50 9.58 5.52
N VAL A 45 9.66 8.72 4.51
CA VAL A 45 9.75 9.15 3.10
C VAL A 45 8.44 8.79 2.42
N ARG A 46 7.73 9.79 1.88
CA ARG A 46 6.44 9.60 1.20
C ARG A 46 6.50 10.18 -0.20
N TYR A 47 5.98 9.44 -1.17
CA TYR A 47 5.83 9.87 -2.55
C TYR A 47 4.36 9.97 -2.90
N ASP A 48 3.95 11.10 -3.46
CA ASP A 48 2.59 11.34 -3.91
C ASP A 48 2.58 11.71 -5.39
N PHE A 49 1.56 11.26 -6.12
CA PHE A 49 1.29 11.66 -7.49
C PHE A 49 -0.02 12.46 -7.54
N LYS A 50 0.07 13.72 -7.95
CA LYS A 50 -1.05 14.67 -7.86
C LYS A 50 -1.19 15.47 -9.15
N ARG A 51 -2.39 15.99 -9.40
CA ARG A 51 -2.58 16.99 -10.45
C ARG A 51 -1.84 18.27 -10.06
N THR A 52 -1.24 18.91 -11.05
CA THR A 52 -0.45 20.15 -10.88
C THR A 52 -1.27 21.28 -10.27
N ASP A 53 -2.54 21.39 -10.67
CA ASP A 53 -3.51 22.37 -10.17
C ASP A 53 -3.72 22.24 -8.63
N ASP A 54 -3.74 21.00 -8.11
CA ASP A 54 -4.04 20.71 -6.70
C ASP A 54 -2.83 20.90 -5.77
N ILE A 55 -1.63 21.00 -6.33
CA ILE A 55 -0.37 21.22 -5.59
C ILE A 55 0.30 22.56 -5.93
N GLY A 56 -0.34 23.39 -6.77
CA GLY A 56 0.10 24.75 -7.06
C GLY A 56 1.40 24.85 -7.89
N VAL A 57 1.72 23.83 -8.69
CA VAL A 57 2.92 23.86 -9.56
C VAL A 57 2.52 24.16 -11.02
N PRO A 58 3.42 24.72 -11.85
CA PRO A 58 3.14 25.01 -13.26
C PRO A 58 2.74 23.76 -14.07
N GLY A 59 1.92 23.99 -15.11
CA GLY A 59 1.50 22.97 -16.07
C GLY A 59 0.05 22.51 -15.88
N ALA A 60 -0.92 23.38 -16.17
CA ALA A 60 -2.35 23.09 -15.99
C ALA A 60 -2.77 21.75 -16.64
N LEU A 61 -3.72 21.05 -16.00
CA LEU A 61 -4.23 19.74 -16.45
C LEU A 61 -3.17 18.62 -16.57
N SER A 62 -1.98 18.80 -15.98
CA SER A 62 -0.91 17.79 -15.94
C SER A 62 -0.82 17.14 -14.56
N TYR A 63 0.17 16.25 -14.39
CA TYR A 63 0.49 15.60 -13.14
C TYR A 63 1.93 15.83 -12.73
N SER A 64 2.20 15.79 -11.43
CA SER A 64 3.54 15.87 -10.87
C SER A 64 3.68 14.97 -9.64
N GLY A 65 4.94 14.71 -9.27
CA GLY A 65 5.31 13.97 -8.07
C GLY A 65 5.70 14.92 -6.94
N LEU A 66 5.26 14.60 -5.71
CA LEU A 66 5.76 15.20 -4.47
C LEU A 66 6.56 14.17 -3.70
N MET A 67 7.66 14.59 -3.08
CA MET A 67 8.44 13.78 -2.15
C MET A 67 8.55 14.50 -0.81
N THR A 68 8.06 13.86 0.24
CA THR A 68 8.20 14.35 1.62
C THR A 68 9.29 13.56 2.34
N LEU A 69 10.20 14.28 3.00
CA LEU A 69 11.18 13.73 3.94
C LEU A 69 11.02 14.47 5.27
N ALA A 70 10.63 13.77 6.33
CA ALA A 70 10.41 14.36 7.65
C ALA A 70 10.56 13.33 8.78
#